data_AF-A0A3P6FQF8-F1
#
_entry.id   AF-A0A3P6FQF8-F1
#
_cell.length_a   1.000
_cell.length_b   1.000
_cell.length_c   1.000
_cell.angle_alpha   90.00
_cell.angle_beta   90.00
_cell.angle_gamma   90.00
#
_symmetry.space_group_name_H-M   'P 1'
#
loop_
_entity.id
_entity.type
_entity.pdbx_description
1 polymer ?
#
loop_
_entity_poly.entity_id
_entity_poly.type
_entity_poly.pdbx_seq_one_letter_code
_entity_poly.pdbx_strand_id
1 'polypeptide(L)' 'MGCSSTLENAISYVEGENKYYGTKVTINVWEPKIHQQYEFTFSQIWLLSDLFRKYLNSIEAGWQVHSVNF' A
#
# COMPACT_ATOMS: atom_id res chain seq x y z
N MET A 1 0.08 16.78 21.80
CA MET A 1 -0.86 16.00 20.95
C MET A 1 -0.02 15.38 19.85
N GLY A 2 0.27 14.09 19.95
CA GLY A 2 1.09 13.38 18.97
C GLY A 2 0.18 12.44 18.18
N CYS A 3 0.01 12.71 16.89
CA CYS A 3 -0.57 11.73 15.98
C CYS A 3 0.49 10.65 15.75
N SER A 4 0.27 9.44 16.26
CA SER A 4 1.13 8.30 15.96
C SER A 4 0.51 7.55 14.79
N SER A 5 0.99 7.83 13.58
CA SER A 5 0.69 7.05 12.39
C SER A 5 1.54 5.78 12.42
N THR A 6 0.96 4.66 12.86
CA THR A 6 1.62 3.35 12.73
C THR A 6 1.45 2.88 11.29
N LEU A 7 2.56 2.74 10.56
CA LEU A 7 2.58 2.18 9.22
C LEU A 7 2.99 0.70 9.31
N GLU A 8 2.12 -0.21 8.88
CA GLU A 8 2.45 -1.62 8.72
C GLU A 8 2.75 -1.90 7.25
N ASN A 9 3.93 -2.47 6.96
CA ASN A 9 4.34 -2.81 5.61
C ASN A 9 4.90 -4.24 5.54
N ALA A 10 4.67 -4.90 4.40
CA ALA A 10 5.28 -6.18 4.06
C ALA A 10 5.76 -6.13 2.60
N ILE A 11 6.94 -6.69 2.35
CA ILE A 11 7.54 -6.73 1.02
C ILE A 11 7.87 -8.18 0.69
N SER A 12 7.44 -8.62 -0.49
CA SER A 12 7.83 -9.91 -1.07
C SER A 12 8.38 -9.67 -2.45
N TYR A 13 9.48 -10.35 -2.77
CA TYR A 13 10.10 -10.31 -4.09
C TYR A 13 10.53 -11.72 -4.50
N VAL A 14 10.76 -11.90 -5.79
CA VAL A 14 11.25 -13.16 -6.35
C VAL A 14 12.46 -12.85 -7.22
N GLU A 15 13.50 -13.67 -7.10
CA GLU A 15 14.71 -13.60 -7.92
C GLU A 15 14.75 -14.78 -8.90
N GLY A 16 15.37 -14.57 -10.08
CA GLY A 16 15.58 -15.60 -11.09
C GLY A 16 14.95 -15.30 -12.45
N GLU A 17 15.34 -16.08 -13.46
CA GLU A 17 14.95 -15.88 -14.86
C GLU A 17 13.57 -16.47 -15.23
N ASN A 18 12.88 -17.07 -14.25
CA ASN A 18 11.57 -17.66 -14.48
C ASN A 18 10.52 -16.59 -14.80
N LYS A 19 9.62 -16.89 -15.71
CA LYS A 19 8.52 -15.99 -16.09
C LYS A 19 7.40 -16.08 -15.05
N TYR A 20 7.07 -14.96 -14.44
CA TYR A 20 5.94 -14.81 -13.52
C TYR A 20 4.86 -13.97 -14.20
N TYR A 21 3.63 -14.49 -14.24
CA TYR A 21 2.52 -13.87 -14.98
C TYR A 21 1.58 -13.05 -14.09
N GLY A 22 1.76 -13.11 -12.78
CA GLY A 22 0.95 -12.37 -11.82
C GLY A 22 1.20 -12.81 -10.40
N THR A 23 0.60 -12.08 -9.47
CA THR A 23 0.57 -12.39 -8.05
C THR A 23 -0.85 -12.21 -7.52
N LYS A 24 -1.24 -13.01 -6.54
CA LYS A 24 -2.49 -12.84 -5.81
C LYS A 24 -2.16 -12.48 -4.37
N VAL A 25 -2.58 -11.29 -3.96
CA VAL A 25 -2.40 -10.78 -2.60
C VAL A 25 -3.78 -10.57 -1.98
N THR A 26 -3.92 -10.93 -0.71
CA THR A 26 -5.11 -10.61 0.08
C THR A 26 -4.69 -9.62 1.17
N ILE A 27 -5.33 -8.46 1.19
CA ILE A 27 -5.14 -7.46 2.25
C ILE A 27 -6.44 -7.38 3.03
N ASN A 28 -6.33 -7.47 4.35
CA ASN A 28 -7.43 -7.23 5.26
C ASN A 28 -7.23 -5.85 5.89
N VAL A 29 -8.11 -4.91 5.58
CA VAL A 29 -8.17 -3.60 6.22
C VAL A 29 -9.43 -3.60 7.07
N TRP A 30 -9.28 -3.59 8.40
CA TRP A 30 -10.42 -3.57 9.32
C TRP A 30 -10.46 -2.26 10.10
N GLU A 31 -11.66 -1.67 10.14
CA GLU A 31 -12.03 -0.51 10.99
C GLU A 31 -10.97 0.61 11.06
N PRO A 32 -10.67 1.29 9.93
CA PRO A 32 -9.75 2.42 9.95
C PRO A 32 -10.32 3.54 10.84
N LYS A 33 -9.58 3.90 11.90
CA LYS A 33 -9.97 4.97 12.82
C LYS A 33 -9.37 6.31 12.35
N ILE A 34 -10.22 7.31 12.18
CA ILE A 34 -9.84 8.71 12.00
C ILE A 34 -10.24 9.45 13.28
N HIS A 35 -9.28 10.09 13.95
CA HIS A 35 -9.48 10.71 15.27
C HIS A 35 -9.71 12.22 15.19
N GLN A 36 -9.21 12.88 14.14
CA GLN A 36 -9.27 14.33 13.99
C GLN A 36 -9.91 14.76 12.67
N GLN A 37 -10.46 15.98 12.66
CA GLN A 37 -10.86 16.64 11.42
C GLN A 37 -9.62 16.81 10.55
N TYR A 38 -9.73 16.44 9.27
CA TYR A 38 -8.63 16.42 8.28
C TYR A 38 -7.61 15.28 8.42
N GLU A 39 -7.90 14.22 9.19
CA GLU A 39 -7.13 12.96 9.11
C GLU A 39 -7.66 12.04 7.99
N PHE A 40 -6.77 11.23 7.44
CA PHE A 40 -7.08 10.17 6.50
C PHE A 40 -6.37 8.87 6.87
N THR A 41 -6.96 7.76 6.44
CA THR A 41 -6.34 6.43 6.46
C THR A 41 -6.19 5.95 5.03
N PHE A 42 -5.14 5.18 4.77
CA PHE A 42 -4.85 4.69 3.44
C PHE A 42 -4.24 3.29 3.48
N SER A 43 -4.61 2.46 2.52
CA SER A 43 -4.03 1.13 2.30
C SER A 43 -3.62 1.00 0.83
N GLN A 44 -2.45 0.40 0.59
CA GLN A 44 -1.82 0.37 -0.73
C GLN A 44 -1.18 -0.97 -1.05
N ILE A 45 -1.11 -1.28 -2.34
CA ILE A 45 -0.25 -2.30 -2.94
C ILE A 45 0.59 -1.64 -4.02
N TRP A 46 1.87 -2.03 -4.06
CA TRP A 46 2.79 -1.73 -5.14
C TRP A 46 3.23 -3.03 -5.81
N LEU A 47 3.13 -3.10 -7.14
CA LEU A 47 3.80 -4.11 -7.94
C LEU A 47 4.90 -3.42 -8.75
N LEU A 48 6.15 -3.85 -8.58
CA LEU A 48 7.32 -3.25 -9.21
C LEU A 48 7.94 -4.23 -10.20
N SER A 49 8.30 -3.77 -11.41
CA SER A 49 8.80 -4.63 -12.50
C SER A 49 10.31 -4.93 -12.45
N ASP A 50 11.02 -4.41 -11.44
CA ASP A 50 12.41 -4.68 -11.06
C ASP A 50 12.65 -3.87 -9.77
N LEU A 51 13.59 -4.23 -8.90
CA LEU A 51 13.94 -3.40 -7.73
C LEU A 51 15.28 -2.66 -7.92
N PHE A 52 16.10 -3.08 -8.89
CA PHE A 52 17.50 -2.65 -9.02
C PHE A 52 17.85 -2.10 -10.41
N ARG A 53 16.92 -2.07 -11.36
CA ARG A 53 17.12 -1.46 -12.68
C ARG A 53 16.67 0.00 -12.73
N LYS A 54 17.32 0.76 -13.63
CA LYS A 54 17.14 2.21 -13.84
C LYS A 54 15.73 2.62 -14.28
N TYR A 55 14.93 1.70 -14.82
CA TYR A 55 13.56 1.95 -15.28
C TYR A 55 12.60 1.02 -14.54
N LEU A 56 11.84 1.62 -13.62
CA LEU A 56 10.85 0.95 -12.81
C LEU A 56 9.49 1.19 -13.43
N ASN A 57 8.81 0.14 -13.90
CA ASN A 57 7.37 0.22 -14.11
C ASN A 57 6.70 -0.22 -12.81
N SER A 58 5.72 0.55 -12.37
CA SER A 58 4.94 0.24 -11.19
C SER A 58 3.44 0.20 -11.51
N ILE A 59 2.74 -0.68 -10.80
CA ILE A 59 1.28 -0.62 -10.67
C ILE A 59 0.99 -0.35 -9.20
N GLU A 60 0.14 0.64 -8.96
CA GLU A 60 -0.27 1.06 -7.62
C GLU A 60 -1.79 0.99 -7.52
N ALA A 61 -2.27 0.41 -6.44
CA ALA A 61 -3.70 0.34 -6.16
C ALA A 61 -3.94 0.42 -4.65
N GLY A 62 -5.03 1.05 -4.25
CA GLY A 62 -5.32 1.27 -2.83
C GLY A 62 -6.63 1.99 -2.58
N TRP A 63 -6.90 2.22 -1.29
CA TRP A 63 -8.09 2.90 -0.79
C TRP A 63 -7.68 4.00 0.16
N GLN A 64 -8.23 5.20 -0.03
CA GLN A 64 -8.09 6.31 0.92
C GLN A 64 -9.47 6.60 1.54
N VAL A 65 -9.53 6.66 2.86
CA VAL A 65 -10.72 7.06 3.62
C VAL A 65 -10.40 8.32 4.39
N HIS A 66 -11.18 9.37 4.19
CA HIS A 66 -11.06 10.64 4.89
C HIS A 66 -12.43 11.03 5.48
N SER A 67 -12.42 11.73 6.62
CA SER A 67 -13.67 12.27 7.19
C SER A 67 -14.11 13.47 6.36
N VAL A 68 -15.33 13.42 5.82
CA VAL A 68 -16.00 14.60 5.27
C VAL A 68 -17.14 14.94 6.22
N ASN A 69 -16.93 15.93 7.10
CA ASN A 69 -18.04 16.51 7.84
C ASN A 69 -18.85 17.38 6.87
N PHE A 70 -20.10 16.98 6.58
CA PHE A 70 -21.10 17.86 5.96
C PHE A 70 -21.68 18.80 7.01
#